data_AF-A0A512HPT4-F1
#
_entry.id   AF-A0A512HPT4-F1
#
_cell.length_a   1.000
_cell.length_b   1.000
_cell.length_c   1.000
_cell.angle_alpha   90.00
_cell.angle_beta   90.00
_cell.angle_gamma   90.00
#
_symmetry.space_group_name_H-M   'P 1'
#
loop_
_entity.id
_entity.type
_entity.pdbx_description
1 polymer ?
#
loop_
_entity_poly.entity_id
_entity_poly.type
_entity_poly.pdbx_seq_one_letter_code
_entity_poly.pdbx_strand_id
1 'polypeptide(L)'
;MQTYSVFGKSGPELYQSIGARGPKLSIGMRAIAQTSFALTWTRKYETRGDACVLATAKPKLIITHLLPKPGNVLPAPIAAHWESFIVGVRAHERVHGDFIIEMVRKIEAATVGLTVAGDPNCRKIREEMTKRLGALSQEQRQRSRDFDRDELNAGGNVHTLILQLVNGG
;
A
#
# COMPACT_ATOMS: atom_id res chain seq x y z
N MET A 1 8.07 -9.29 2.14
CA MET A 1 8.49 -8.88 0.78
C MET A 1 8.23 -10.06 -0.15
N GLN A 2 7.58 -9.82 -1.28
CA GLN A 2 7.34 -10.80 -2.33
C GLN A 2 7.89 -10.28 -3.64
N THR A 3 8.16 -11.19 -4.59
CA THR A 3 8.67 -10.82 -5.90
C THR A 3 7.99 -11.58 -7.02
N TYR A 4 7.89 -10.96 -8.19
CA TYR A 4 7.53 -11.64 -9.43
C TYR A 4 8.67 -11.57 -10.45
N SER A 5 8.89 -12.65 -11.19
CA SER A 5 10.01 -12.72 -12.13
C SER A 5 9.74 -11.89 -13.38
N VAL A 6 10.75 -11.14 -13.81
CA VAL A 6 10.81 -10.44 -15.10
C VAL A 6 12.04 -10.90 -15.87
N PHE A 7 12.01 -10.79 -17.20
CA PHE A 7 13.05 -11.32 -18.08
C PHE A 7 13.41 -10.30 -19.15
N GLY A 8 14.68 -10.25 -19.52
CA GLY A 8 15.20 -9.34 -20.54
C GLY A 8 16.72 -9.26 -20.49
N LYS A 9 17.29 -8.71 -21.55
CA LYS A 9 18.73 -8.45 -21.73
C LYS A 9 19.03 -6.95 -21.91
N SER A 10 18.00 -6.10 -21.97
CA SER A 10 18.08 -4.64 -22.01
C SER A 10 17.05 -4.00 -21.08
N GLY A 11 17.18 -2.69 -20.85
CA GLY A 11 16.22 -1.91 -20.06
C GLY A 11 14.80 -1.95 -20.63
N PRO A 12 14.59 -1.69 -21.93
CA PRO A 12 13.29 -1.79 -22.57
C PRO A 12 12.65 -3.17 -22.45
N GLU A 13 13.42 -4.25 -22.63
CA GLU A 13 12.89 -5.62 -22.49
C GLU A 13 12.43 -5.92 -21.05
N LEU A 14 13.21 -5.48 -20.05
CA LEU A 14 12.82 -5.62 -18.65
C LEU A 14 11.55 -4.84 -18.32
N TYR A 15 11.45 -3.60 -18.79
CA TYR A 15 10.27 -2.77 -18.57
C TYR A 15 9.02 -3.30 -19.30
N GLN A 16 9.18 -3.84 -20.51
CA GLN A 16 8.12 -4.56 -21.20
C GLN A 16 7.67 -5.81 -20.42
N SER A 17 8.62 -6.56 -19.86
CA SER A 17 8.34 -7.74 -19.03
C SER A 17 7.57 -7.37 -17.76
N ILE A 18 7.90 -6.23 -17.14
CA ILE A 18 7.12 -5.63 -16.04
C ILE A 18 5.68 -5.37 -16.50
N GLY A 19 5.49 -4.69 -17.63
CA GLY A 19 4.16 -4.40 -18.18
C GLY A 19 3.33 -5.65 -18.47
N ALA A 20 3.97 -6.78 -18.81
CA ALA A 20 3.28 -8.05 -19.05
C ALA A 20 2.98 -8.86 -17.77
N ARG A 21 3.81 -8.75 -16.73
CA ARG A 21 3.84 -9.68 -15.59
C ARG A 21 3.51 -9.05 -14.24
N GLY A 22 3.58 -7.72 -14.13
CA GLY A 22 3.35 -6.97 -12.89
C GLY A 22 1.95 -7.11 -12.32
N PRO A 23 1.69 -6.73 -11.06
CA PRO A 23 0.39 -6.87 -10.42
C PRO A 23 -0.72 -6.19 -11.23
N LYS A 24 -1.88 -6.85 -11.33
CA LYS A 24 -3.04 -6.32 -12.07
C LYS A 24 -3.70 -5.21 -11.26
N LEU A 25 -3.86 -4.03 -11.87
CA LEU A 25 -4.61 -2.91 -11.31
C LEU A 25 -6.05 -2.90 -11.81
N SER A 26 -6.23 -3.12 -13.11
CA SER A 26 -7.53 -3.18 -13.78
C SER A 26 -7.41 -4.05 -15.04
N ILE A 27 -8.51 -4.19 -15.81
CA ILE A 27 -8.49 -4.93 -17.08
C ILE A 27 -7.48 -4.25 -18.02
N GLY A 28 -6.41 -4.97 -18.38
CA GLY A 28 -5.39 -4.49 -19.30
C GLY A 28 -4.31 -3.58 -18.68
N MET A 29 -4.42 -3.19 -17.40
CA MET A 29 -3.43 -2.33 -16.73
C MET A 29 -2.73 -3.06 -15.59
N ARG A 30 -1.39 -3.00 -15.59
CA ARG A 30 -0.54 -3.58 -14.55
C ARG A 30 0.38 -2.50 -13.97
N ALA A 31 0.66 -2.60 -12.67
CA ALA A 31 1.62 -1.74 -12.00
C ALA A 31 3.04 -2.32 -12.07
N ILE A 32 4.03 -1.48 -11.81
CA ILE A 32 5.43 -1.91 -11.63
C ILE A 32 5.56 -2.72 -10.34
N ALA A 33 4.98 -2.23 -9.26
CA ALA A 33 4.99 -2.84 -7.95
C ALA A 33 3.66 -2.59 -7.25
N GLN A 34 3.44 -3.25 -6.12
CA GLN A 34 2.24 -3.07 -5.34
C GLN A 34 2.50 -3.26 -3.85
N THR A 35 1.98 -2.33 -3.06
CA THR A 35 1.79 -2.47 -1.62
C THR A 35 0.37 -2.91 -1.32
N SER A 36 0.23 -4.01 -0.59
CA SER A 36 -1.03 -4.52 -0.09
C SER A 36 -0.93 -4.80 1.41
N PHE A 37 -2.06 -4.93 2.09
CA PHE A 37 -2.07 -5.23 3.51
C PHE A 37 -3.23 -6.13 3.92
N ALA A 38 -3.01 -6.89 4.99
CA ALA A 38 -4.06 -7.57 5.74
C ALA A 38 -4.14 -6.93 7.13
N LEU A 39 -5.34 -6.47 7.50
CA LEU A 39 -5.60 -5.82 8.78
C LEU A 39 -6.74 -6.52 9.49
N THR A 40 -6.45 -7.11 10.66
CA THR A 40 -7.46 -7.64 11.58
C THR A 40 -7.41 -6.91 12.91
N TRP A 41 -8.51 -6.98 13.67
CA TRP A 41 -8.65 -6.25 14.93
C TRP A 41 -9.16 -7.17 16.03
N THR A 42 -8.52 -7.11 17.20
CA THR A 42 -9.10 -7.61 18.44
C THR A 42 -9.76 -6.44 19.15
N ARG A 43 -11.09 -6.49 19.29
CA ARG A 43 -11.90 -5.40 19.87
C ARG A 43 -12.65 -5.89 21.10
N LYS A 44 -12.72 -5.05 22.13
CA LYS A 44 -13.56 -5.28 23.31
C LYS A 44 -14.59 -4.16 23.43
N TYR A 45 -15.85 -4.52 23.29
CA TYR A 45 -16.98 -3.64 23.56
C TYR A 45 -17.49 -3.91 24.98
N GLU A 46 -17.80 -2.86 25.72
CA GLU A 46 -18.31 -2.93 27.09
C GLU A 46 -19.56 -2.07 27.21
N THR A 47 -20.61 -2.63 27.78
CA THR A 47 -21.79 -1.87 28.18
C THR A 47 -21.49 -1.16 29.51
N ARG A 48 -21.74 0.14 29.58
CA ARG A 48 -21.58 0.97 30.80
C ARG A 48 -22.87 1.77 31.00
N GLY A 49 -23.71 1.32 31.92
CA GLY A 49 -25.08 1.84 32.05
C GLY A 49 -25.90 1.53 30.81
N ASP A 50 -26.50 2.55 30.19
CA ASP A 50 -27.22 2.45 28.93
C ASP A 50 -26.33 2.63 27.68
N ALA A 51 -25.05 2.96 27.87
CA ALA A 51 -24.11 3.22 26.78
C ALA A 51 -23.27 1.99 26.43
N CYS A 52 -22.72 1.96 25.21
CA CYS A 52 -21.65 1.05 24.83
C CYS A 52 -20.34 1.80 24.57
N VAL A 53 -19.22 1.22 25.02
CA VAL A 53 -17.87 1.75 24.88
C VAL A 53 -16.97 0.76 24.15
N LEU A 54 -16.15 1.22 23.21
CA LEU A 54 -15.03 0.42 22.69
C LEU A 54 -13.84 0.55 23.64
N ALA A 55 -13.75 -0.36 24.61
CA ALA A 55 -12.71 -0.32 25.64
C ALA A 55 -11.30 -0.58 25.09
N THR A 56 -11.16 -1.50 24.12
CA THR A 56 -9.87 -1.76 23.47
C THR A 56 -10.04 -2.08 21.99
N ALA A 57 -9.04 -1.70 21.19
CA ALA A 57 -8.91 -2.07 19.79
C ALA A 57 -7.43 -2.31 19.46
N LYS A 58 -7.02 -3.57 19.35
CA LYS A 58 -5.63 -3.94 19.03
C LYS A 58 -5.53 -4.37 17.57
N PRO A 59 -4.77 -3.65 16.72
CA PRO A 59 -4.59 -4.05 15.33
C PRO A 59 -3.58 -5.18 15.20
N LYS A 60 -3.80 -6.05 14.21
CA LYS A 60 -2.79 -6.92 13.62
C LYS A 60 -2.67 -6.56 12.15
N LEU A 61 -1.57 -5.89 11.81
CA LEU A 61 -1.29 -5.39 10.47
C LEU A 61 -0.15 -6.19 9.84
N ILE A 62 -0.36 -6.67 8.61
CA ILE A 62 0.66 -7.28 7.78
C ILE A 62 0.71 -6.51 6.47
N ILE A 63 1.85 -5.90 6.16
CA ILE A 63 2.08 -5.19 4.90
C ILE A 63 2.94 -6.06 3.98
N THR A 64 2.53 -6.18 2.73
CA THR A 64 3.23 -6.93 1.68
C THR A 64 3.54 -6.03 0.51
N HIS A 65 4.83 -5.86 0.23
CA HIS A 65 5.30 -5.25 -1.01
C HIS A 65 5.61 -6.37 -2.03
N LEU A 66 5.09 -6.22 -3.24
CA LEU A 66 5.35 -7.07 -4.40
C LEU A 66 6.20 -6.28 -5.41
N LEU A 67 7.43 -6.74 -5.65
CA LEU A 67 8.41 -6.07 -6.51
C LEU A 67 8.83 -6.96 -7.70
N PRO A 68 9.23 -6.38 -8.85
CA PRO A 68 9.83 -7.17 -9.91
C PRO A 68 11.22 -7.67 -9.50
N LYS A 69 11.61 -8.84 -10.02
CA LYS A 69 12.94 -9.41 -9.83
C LYS A 69 13.43 -10.05 -11.14
N PRO A 70 14.67 -9.79 -11.60
CA PRO A 70 15.20 -10.46 -12.79
C PRO A 70 15.26 -11.96 -12.58
N GLY A 71 14.73 -12.72 -13.52
CA GLY A 71 14.78 -14.18 -13.55
C GLY A 71 16.05 -14.73 -14.20
N ASN A 72 16.80 -13.90 -14.91
CA ASN A 72 18.09 -14.20 -15.52
C ASN A 72 19.18 -13.27 -14.97
N VAL A 73 20.44 -13.69 -15.11
CA VAL A 73 21.59 -12.81 -14.88
C VAL A 73 21.53 -11.68 -15.93
N LEU A 74 21.68 -10.45 -15.45
CA LEU A 74 21.69 -9.27 -16.30
C LEU A 74 23.12 -8.94 -16.76
N PRO A 75 23.33 -8.46 -18.00
CA PRO A 75 24.62 -7.90 -18.42
C PRO A 75 25.03 -6.74 -17.51
N ALA A 76 26.33 -6.53 -17.30
CA ALA A 76 26.85 -5.61 -16.28
C ALA A 76 26.30 -4.17 -16.36
N PRO A 77 26.18 -3.52 -17.53
CA PRO A 77 25.58 -2.19 -17.62
C PRO A 77 24.12 -2.17 -17.17
N ILE A 78 23.33 -3.18 -17.57
CA ILE A 78 21.91 -3.31 -17.23
C ILE A 78 21.71 -3.56 -15.74
N ALA A 79 22.60 -4.35 -15.13
CA ALA A 79 22.52 -4.68 -13.71
C ALA A 79 22.59 -3.42 -12.81
N ALA A 80 23.43 -2.44 -13.16
CA ALA A 80 23.56 -1.19 -12.40
C ALA A 80 22.31 -0.30 -12.52
N HIS A 81 21.77 -0.17 -13.74
CA HIS A 81 20.51 0.57 -13.97
C HIS A 81 19.32 -0.11 -13.29
N TRP A 82 19.27 -1.45 -13.34
CA TRP A 82 18.27 -2.25 -12.64
C TRP A 82 18.32 -2.05 -11.11
N GLU A 83 19.52 -2.06 -10.52
CA GLU A 83 19.66 -1.89 -9.08
C GLU A 83 19.16 -0.51 -8.62
N SER A 84 19.51 0.54 -9.36
CA SER A 84 19.02 1.90 -9.09
C SER A 84 17.49 1.97 -9.19
N PHE A 85 16.92 1.40 -10.25
CA PHE A 85 15.48 1.31 -10.46
C PHE A 85 14.78 0.58 -9.31
N ILE A 86 15.22 -0.62 -8.94
CA ILE A 86 14.52 -1.45 -7.96
C ILE A 86 14.66 -0.92 -6.52
N VAL A 87 15.77 -0.24 -6.20
CA VAL A 87 15.93 0.48 -4.93
C VAL A 87 14.91 1.62 -4.84
N GLY A 88 14.78 2.42 -5.90
CA GLY A 88 13.82 3.53 -5.93
C GLY A 88 12.36 3.07 -5.89
N VAL A 89 11.99 2.04 -6.66
CA VAL A 89 10.65 1.44 -6.59
C VAL A 89 10.37 0.87 -5.19
N ARG A 90 11.35 0.24 -4.55
CA ARG A 90 11.19 -0.24 -3.16
C ARG A 90 10.98 0.92 -2.17
N ALA A 91 11.68 2.04 -2.36
CA ALA A 91 11.50 3.23 -1.53
C ALA A 91 10.10 3.82 -1.72
N HIS A 92 9.62 3.90 -2.97
CA HIS A 92 8.26 4.30 -3.30
C HIS A 92 7.21 3.42 -2.59
N GLU A 93 7.32 2.09 -2.68
CA GLU A 93 6.39 1.17 -2.00
C GLU A 93 6.41 1.31 -0.47
N ARG A 94 7.56 1.67 0.12
CA ARG A 94 7.63 1.91 1.57
C ARG A 94 6.77 3.09 2.00
N VAL A 95 6.67 4.15 1.19
CA VAL A 95 5.81 5.30 1.49
C VAL A 95 4.33 4.89 1.54
N HIS A 96 3.87 4.03 0.62
CA HIS A 96 2.53 3.45 0.70
C HIS A 96 2.32 2.64 1.98
N GLY A 97 3.34 1.86 2.39
CA GLY A 97 3.33 1.15 3.66
C GLY A 97 3.17 2.09 4.86
N ASP A 98 3.86 3.22 4.86
CA ASP A 98 3.78 4.23 5.93
C ASP A 98 2.38 4.88 5.99
N PHE A 99 1.74 5.15 4.84
CA PHE A 99 0.36 5.64 4.82
C PHE A 99 -0.63 4.64 5.44
N ILE A 100 -0.44 3.34 5.23
CA ILE A 100 -1.27 2.29 5.85
C ILE A 100 -1.04 2.26 7.37
N ILE A 101 0.21 2.37 7.82
CA ILE A 101 0.53 2.44 9.26
C ILE A 101 -0.13 3.66 9.91
N GLU A 102 -0.06 4.82 9.27
CA GLU A 102 -0.68 6.04 9.76
C GLU A 102 -2.21 5.91 9.83
N MET A 103 -2.84 5.34 8.79
CA MET A 103 -4.27 5.06 8.80
C MET A 103 -4.67 4.18 9.99
N VAL A 104 -3.91 3.11 10.27
CA VAL A 104 -4.19 2.22 11.42
C VAL A 104 -4.08 2.97 12.74
N ARG A 105 -3.08 3.83 12.91
CA ARG A 105 -2.94 4.69 14.11
C ARG A 105 -4.10 5.67 14.26
N LYS A 106 -4.54 6.31 13.17
CA LYS A 106 -5.71 7.20 13.18
C LYS A 106 -6.99 6.44 13.55
N ILE A 107 -7.16 5.22 13.05
CA ILE A 107 -8.29 4.36 13.41
C ILE A 107 -8.27 4.08 14.92
N GLU A 108 -7.15 3.66 15.47
CA GLU A 108 -7.04 3.36 16.91
C GLU A 108 -7.39 4.60 17.75
N ALA A 109 -6.78 5.75 17.44
CA ALA A 109 -7.02 7.01 18.13
C ALA A 109 -8.48 7.48 18.03
N ALA A 110 -9.14 7.27 16.89
CA ALA A 110 -10.51 7.72 16.66
C ALA A 110 -11.57 6.79 17.27
N THR A 111 -11.18 5.60 17.75
CA THR A 111 -12.12 4.53 18.11
C THR A 111 -11.96 3.99 19.53
N VAL A 112 -10.74 3.90 20.08
CA VAL A 112 -10.56 3.49 21.47
C VAL A 112 -11.17 4.53 22.40
N GLY A 113 -12.01 4.09 23.33
CA GLY A 113 -12.79 4.95 24.23
C GLY A 113 -14.05 5.55 23.61
N LEU A 114 -14.33 5.31 22.32
CA LEU A 114 -15.57 5.74 21.69
C LEU A 114 -16.75 5.20 22.50
N THR A 115 -17.66 6.09 22.86
CA THR A 115 -18.84 5.80 23.69
C THR A 115 -20.10 6.25 22.95
N VAL A 116 -21.11 5.40 22.89
CA VAL A 116 -22.41 5.70 22.30
C VAL A 116 -23.51 5.43 23.33
N ALA A 117 -24.27 6.46 23.68
CA ALA A 117 -25.38 6.39 24.65
C ALA A 117 -26.59 5.63 24.08
N GLY A 118 -27.42 5.06 24.97
CA GLY A 118 -28.60 4.29 24.59
C GLY A 118 -28.29 3.15 23.60
N ASP A 119 -27.18 2.45 23.80
CA ASP A 119 -26.69 1.35 22.96
C ASP A 119 -26.35 0.08 23.77
N PRO A 120 -27.26 -0.46 24.59
CA PRO A 120 -26.96 -1.57 25.51
C PRO A 120 -26.49 -2.86 24.81
N ASN A 121 -26.79 -2.99 23.50
CA ASN A 121 -26.41 -4.13 22.66
C ASN A 121 -25.22 -3.83 21.72
N CYS A 122 -24.57 -2.67 21.86
CA CYS A 122 -23.44 -2.26 21.03
C CYS A 122 -23.71 -2.33 19.52
N ARG A 123 -24.91 -1.94 19.09
CA ARG A 123 -25.31 -1.88 17.68
C ARG A 123 -24.93 -0.53 17.07
N LYS A 124 -25.35 0.57 17.70
CA LYS A 124 -25.10 1.93 17.20
C LYS A 124 -23.61 2.25 17.13
N ILE A 125 -22.83 1.82 18.13
CA ILE A 125 -21.37 2.00 18.10
C ILE A 125 -20.72 1.31 16.91
N ARG A 126 -21.22 0.16 16.45
CA ARG A 126 -20.65 -0.55 15.28
C ARG A 126 -20.92 0.19 13.97
N GLU A 127 -22.06 0.84 13.86
CA GLU A 127 -22.40 1.71 12.73
C GLU A 127 -21.47 2.94 12.70
N GLU A 128 -21.30 3.61 13.84
CA GLU A 128 -20.39 4.76 13.97
C GLU A 128 -18.93 4.38 13.70
N MET A 129 -18.50 3.20 14.19
CA MET A 129 -17.21 2.61 13.86
C MET A 129 -17.05 2.45 12.35
N THR A 130 -18.02 1.82 11.69
CA THR A 130 -17.97 1.57 10.23
C THR A 130 -17.83 2.88 9.45
N LYS A 131 -18.57 3.91 9.84
CA LYS A 131 -18.48 5.26 9.24
C LYS A 131 -17.07 5.85 9.38
N ARG A 132 -16.50 5.85 10.59
CA ARG A 132 -15.14 6.37 10.86
C ARG A 132 -14.07 5.61 10.09
N LEU A 133 -14.14 4.28 10.11
CA LEU A 133 -13.22 3.41 9.38
C LEU A 133 -13.28 3.67 7.87
N GLY A 134 -14.50 3.83 7.33
CA GLY A 134 -14.73 4.12 5.92
C GLY A 134 -14.08 5.43 5.49
N ALA A 135 -14.26 6.50 6.26
CA ALA A 135 -13.65 7.81 5.99
C ALA A 135 -12.11 7.74 6.00
N LEU A 136 -11.51 7.16 7.04
CA LEU A 136 -10.06 7.02 7.16
C LEU A 136 -9.46 6.13 6.06
N SER A 137 -10.17 5.08 5.64
CA SER A 137 -9.75 4.24 4.51
C SER A 137 -9.85 4.96 3.16
N GLN A 138 -10.77 5.91 3.00
CA GLN A 138 -10.84 6.73 1.79
C GLN A 138 -9.74 7.77 1.75
N GLU A 139 -9.46 8.42 2.88
CA GLU A 139 -8.33 9.36 3.02
C GLU A 139 -7.00 8.68 2.67
N GLN A 140 -6.72 7.50 3.22
CA GLN A 140 -5.51 6.73 2.90
C GLN A 140 -5.40 6.42 1.41
N ARG A 141 -6.49 5.95 0.79
CA ARG A 141 -6.52 5.63 -0.64
C ARG A 141 -6.33 6.88 -1.51
N GLN A 142 -6.87 8.01 -1.10
CA GLN A 142 -6.68 9.27 -1.81
C GLN A 142 -5.22 9.70 -1.76
N ARG A 143 -4.61 9.70 -0.56
CA ARG A 143 -3.20 10.05 -0.39
C ARG A 143 -2.25 9.14 -1.17
N SER A 144 -2.55 7.84 -1.20
CA SER A 144 -1.81 6.86 -2.01
C SER A 144 -1.89 7.22 -3.51
N ARG A 145 -3.08 7.50 -4.05
CA ARG A 145 -3.24 7.93 -5.46
C ARG A 145 -2.55 9.26 -5.77
N ASP A 146 -2.61 10.22 -4.87
CA ASP A 146 -1.98 11.52 -5.05
C ASP A 146 -0.45 11.37 -5.12
N PHE A 147 0.13 10.57 -4.22
CA PHE A 147 1.55 10.24 -4.23
C PHE A 147 1.97 9.49 -5.51
N ASP A 148 1.19 8.50 -5.94
CA ASP A 148 1.44 7.79 -7.21
C ASP A 148 1.46 8.74 -8.40
N ARG A 149 0.48 9.64 -8.47
CA ARG A 149 0.41 10.65 -9.53
C ARG A 149 1.67 11.52 -9.54
N ASP A 150 2.11 12.01 -8.38
CA ASP A 150 3.25 12.91 -8.30
C ASP A 150 4.58 12.19 -8.64
N GLU A 151 4.73 10.92 -8.23
CA GLU A 151 5.92 10.11 -8.51
C GLU A 151 6.01 9.60 -9.96
N LEU A 152 4.87 9.32 -10.59
CA LEU A 152 4.78 8.75 -11.95
C LEU A 152 4.60 9.81 -13.05
N ASN A 153 4.20 11.04 -12.71
CA ASN A 153 4.11 12.13 -13.66
C ASN A 153 5.47 12.47 -14.28
N ALA A 154 5.44 13.19 -15.41
CA ALA A 154 6.65 13.64 -16.08
C ALA A 154 7.56 14.42 -15.12
N GLY A 155 8.80 13.96 -14.96
CA GLY A 155 9.78 14.53 -14.04
C GLY A 155 9.68 14.02 -12.59
N GLY A 156 8.68 13.19 -12.28
CA GLY A 156 8.57 12.49 -11.00
C GLY A 156 9.72 11.50 -10.78
N ASN A 157 9.91 11.09 -9.53
CA ASN A 157 11.02 10.23 -9.14
C ASN A 157 10.93 8.84 -9.80
N VAL A 158 9.80 8.13 -9.68
CA VAL A 158 9.61 6.84 -10.36
C VAL A 158 9.67 6.99 -11.88
N HIS A 159 9.09 8.05 -12.44
CA HIS A 159 9.20 8.34 -13.88
C HIS A 159 10.66 8.46 -14.34
N THR A 160 11.50 9.16 -13.58
CA THR A 160 12.93 9.33 -13.88
C THR A 160 13.68 8.00 -13.81
N LEU A 161 13.38 7.16 -12.82
CA LEU A 161 13.96 5.83 -12.70
C LEU A 161 13.58 4.92 -13.87
N ILE A 162 12.34 5.01 -14.36
CA ILE A 162 11.90 4.30 -15.57
C ILE A 162 12.72 4.75 -16.78
N LEU A 163 12.88 6.07 -16.99
CA LEU A 163 13.67 6.59 -18.10
C LEU A 163 15.14 6.16 -18.02
N GLN A 164 15.74 6.19 -16.84
CA GLN A 164 17.11 5.72 -16.64
C GLN A 164 17.26 4.23 -16.94
N LEU A 165 16.28 3.41 -16.57
CA LEU A 165 16.28 1.99 -16.91
C LEU A 165 16.16 1.79 -18.42
N VAL A 166 15.17 2.42 -19.07
CA VAL A 166 14.85 2.21 -20.48
C VAL A 166 15.91 2.80 -21.43
N ASN A 167 16.55 3.91 -21.06
CA ASN A 167 17.54 4.58 -21.91
C ASN A 167 19.00 4.20 -21.59
N GLY A 168 19.26 3.68 -20.38
CA GLY A 168 20.61 3.34 -19.92
C GLY A 168 21.07 1.92 -20.27
N GLY A 169 20.22 1.11 -20.91
CA GLY A 169 20.49 -0.31 -21.09
C GLY A 169 19.83 -0.96 -22.29
#